data_AF-A0A7J8N0C3-F1
#
_entry.id   AF-A0A7J8N0C3-F1
#
_cell.length_a   1.000
_cell.length_b   1.000
_cell.length_c   1.000
_cell.angle_alpha   90.00
_cell.angle_beta   90.00
_cell.angle_gamma   90.00
#
_symmetry.space_group_name_H-M   'P 1'
#
loop_
_entity.id
_entity.type
_entity.pdbx_description
1 polymer ?
#
loop_
_entity_poly.entity_id
_entity_poly.type
_entity_poly.pdbx_seq_one_letter_code
_entity_poly.pdbx_strand_id
1 'polypeptide(L)' 'MLSGKDNNGFGWDEHRQFVVAEDVVWNSYIGFRHRNFPYYIQLIAIYAKD' A
#
# COMPACT_ATOMS: atom_id res chain seq x y z
N MET A 1 12.97 11.42 2.16
CA MET A 1 11.86 12.08 1.44
C MET A 1 10.84 10.99 1.13
N LEU A 2 9.62 11.09 1.66
CA LEU A 2 8.49 10.25 1.23
C LEU A 2 8.00 10.85 -0.08
N SER A 3 8.70 10.52 -1.18
CA SER A 3 8.42 11.07 -2.51
C SER A 3 7.25 10.33 -3.11
N GLY A 4 6.09 10.98 -3.13
CA GLY A 4 4.88 10.48 -3.75
C GLY A 4 3.70 11.11 -3.03
N LYS A 5 3.15 12.17 -3.60
CA LYS A 5 2.17 13.03 -2.94
C LYS A 5 0.85 12.31 -2.65
N ASP A 6 0.62 11.11 -3.20
CA ASP A 6 -0.70 10.49 -3.16
C ASP A 6 -0.66 8.92 -3.07
N ASN A 7 0.39 8.32 -2.48
CA ASN A 7 0.55 6.85 -2.36
C ASN A 7 -0.36 6.12 -1.33
N ASN A 8 -1.55 6.66 -1.01
CA ASN A 8 -2.55 6.05 -0.12
C ASN A 8 -2.00 5.49 1.23
N GLY A 9 -1.00 6.17 1.81
CA GLY A 9 -0.37 5.81 3.09
C GLY A 9 0.86 4.90 2.98
N PHE A 10 1.26 4.51 1.77
CA PHE A 10 2.52 3.83 1.50
C PHE A 10 3.57 4.82 1.03
N GLY A 11 4.83 4.55 1.32
CA GLY A 11 5.97 5.33 0.88
C GLY A 11 7.04 4.41 0.34
N TRP A 12 7.88 4.94 -0.53
CA TRP A 12 9.07 4.26 -0.97
C TRP A 12 10.30 4.85 -0.27
N ASP A 13 11.08 4.01 0.39
CA ASP A 13 12.38 4.39 0.95
C ASP A 13 13.47 4.13 -0.09
N GLU A 14 13.89 5.20 -0.77
CA GLU A 14 14.92 5.16 -1.82
C GLU A 14 16.27 4.64 -1.32
N HIS A 15 16.60 4.83 -0.04
CA HIS A 15 17.90 4.42 0.49
C HIS A 15 17.96 2.94 0.79
N ARG A 16 16.81 2.38 1.20
CA ARG A 16 16.72 0.97 1.58
C ARG A 16 16.09 0.12 0.48
N GLN A 17 15.54 0.74 -0.56
CA GLN A 17 14.80 0.10 -1.66
C GLN A 17 13.65 -0.77 -1.14
N PHE A 18 12.87 -0.22 -0.19
CA PHE A 18 11.72 -0.89 0.42
C PHE A 18 10.49 0.00 0.50
N VAL A 19 9.32 -0.63 0.52
CA VAL A 19 8.06 0.03 0.84
C VAL A 19 7.95 0.22 2.36
N VAL A 20 7.65 1.43 2.79
CA VAL A 20 7.40 1.81 4.17
C VAL A 20 5.97 2.30 4.32
N ALA A 21 5.29 1.96 5.41
CA ALA A 21 3.96 2.46 5.73
C ALA A 21 3.75 2.41 7.25
N GLU A 22 2.73 3.11 7.74
CA GLU A 22 2.31 2.98 9.14
C GLU A 22 1.71 1.59 9.41
N ASP A 23 1.87 1.10 10.64
CA ASP A 23 1.38 -0.23 11.05
C ASP A 23 -0.12 -0.40 10.79
N VAL A 24 -0.92 0.64 10.95
CA VAL A 24 -2.36 0.63 10.69
C VAL A 24 -2.68 0.38 9.21
N VAL A 25 -1.87 0.95 8.31
CA VAL A 25 -1.99 0.78 6.85
C VAL A 25 -1.52 -0.62 6.45
N TRP A 26 -0.41 -1.08 7.02
CA TRP A 26 0.15 -2.40 6.74
C TRP A 26 -0.79 -3.54 7.19
N ASN A 27 -1.36 -3.42 8.39
CA ASN A 27 -2.30 -4.39 8.93
C ASN A 27 -3.60 -4.45 8.13
N SER A 28 -4.10 -3.31 7.65
CA SER A 28 -5.25 -3.27 6.75
C SER A 28 -4.96 -4.04 5.47
N TYR A 29 -3.84 -3.75 4.79
CA TYR A 29 -3.44 -4.43 3.56
C TYR A 29 -3.28 -5.95 3.73
N ILE A 30 -2.61 -6.39 4.80
CA ILE A 30 -2.44 -7.83 5.10
C ILE A 30 -3.81 -8.50 5.30
N GLY A 31 -4.73 -7.85 6.03
CA GLY A 31 -6.09 -8.35 6.24
C GLY A 31 -6.89 -8.55 4.95
N PHE A 32 -6.62 -7.74 3.92
CA PHE A 32 -7.19 -7.94 2.58
C PHE A 32 -6.48 -9.02 1.78
N ARG A 33 -5.14 -9.11 1.86
CA ARG A 33 -4.33 -10.08 1.11
C ARG A 33 -4.72 -11.54 1.41
N HIS A 34 -5.15 -11.82 2.63
CA HIS A 34 -5.58 -13.15 3.05
C HIS A 34 -7.03 -13.51 2.64
N ARG A 35 -7.79 -12.58 2.04
CA ARG A 35 -9.12 -12.89 1.51
C ARG A 35 -8.99 -13.40 0.07
N ASN A 36 -9.65 -14.51 -0.24
CA ASN A 36 -9.74 -15.07 -1.60
C ASN A 36 -10.18 -13.98 -2.60
N PHE A 37 -9.76 -14.15 -3.86
CA PHE A 37 -9.35 -13.07 -4.76
C PHE A 37 -10.38 -12.61 -5.84
N PRO A 38 -11.67 -12.29 -5.58
CA PRO A 38 -12.46 -11.49 -6.53
C PRO A 38 -12.23 -9.97 -6.39
N TYR A 39 -11.47 -9.52 -5.37
CA TYR A 39 -11.35 -8.10 -5.00
C TYR A 39 -10.01 -7.43 -5.39
N TYR A 40 -9.17 -8.10 -6.18
CA TYR A 40 -7.87 -7.56 -6.60
C TYR A 40 -7.98 -6.19 -7.28
N ILE A 41 -9.00 -6.03 -8.14
CA ILE A 41 -9.25 -4.76 -8.84
C ILE A 41 -9.65 -3.64 -7.86
N GLN A 42 -10.37 -3.97 -6.78
CA GLN A 42 -10.73 -2.99 -5.75
C GLN A 42 -9.50 -2.57 -4.93
N LEU A 43 -8.58 -3.50 -4.66
CA LEU A 43 -7.32 -3.18 -3.97
C LEU A 43 -6.44 -2.24 -4.80
N ILE A 44 -6.30 -2.50 -6.10
CA ILE A 44 -5.58 -1.61 -7.01
C ILE A 44 -6.24 -0.22 -7.02
N ALA A 45 -7.58 -0.14 -7.08
CA ALA A 45 -8.27 1.14 -7.13
C ALA A 45 -8.09 2.00 -5.87
N ILE A 46 -7.85 1.38 -4.71
CA ILE A 46 -7.65 2.07 -3.43
C ILE A 46 -6.17 2.44 -3.25
N TYR A 47 -5.25 1.52 -3.54
CA TYR A 47 -3.83 1.66 -3.16
C TYR A 47 -2.87 1.97 -4.29
N ALA A 48 -3.26 1.78 -5.55
CA ALA A 48 -2.43 2.04 -6.72
C ALA A 48 -2.90 3.27 -7.51
N LYS A 49 -3.80 4.09 -6.93
CA LYS A 49 -4.25 5.31 -7.57
C LYS A 49 -3.29 6.44 -7.20
N ASP A 50 -2.88 7.17 -8.25
CA ASP A 50 -1.83 8.21 -8.31
C ASP A 50 -1.62 9.00 -7.04
#